data_AF-A0AB39IYL1-F1
#
_entry.id   AF-A0AB39IYL1-F1
#
_cell.length_a   1.000
_cell.length_b   1.000
_cell.length_c   1.000
_cell.angle_alpha   90.00
_cell.angle_beta   90.00
_cell.angle_gamma   90.00
#
_symmetry.space_group_name_H-M   'P 1'
#
loop_
_entity.id
_entity.type
_entity.pdbx_description
1 polymer ?
#
loop_
_entity_poly.entity_id
_entity_poly.type
_entity_poly.pdbx_seq_one_letter_code
_entity_poly.pdbx_strand_id
1 'polypeptide(L)'
;MKKIIAAAALSVALVGCANQSASMRMAAETADYGTLPADYKKQIYSYCSFALKDPYSAHYSFMAPYKGYLEKDSFTSKNKVTFGWVVPVVINAKNGFGAYMGKHKMLFVFSEGKIKDSSFNKSFGKVVPVI
;
A
#
# COMPACT_ATOMS: atom_id res chain seq x y z
N MET A 1 -1.38 46.01 -30.94
CA MET A 1 -0.30 45.16 -30.39
C MET A 1 -0.47 44.73 -28.92
N LYS A 2 -1.56 45.12 -28.21
CA LYS A 2 -1.82 44.73 -26.80
C LYS A 2 -2.63 43.43 -26.62
N LYS A 3 -3.25 42.90 -27.68
CA LYS A 3 -4.15 41.73 -27.60
C LYS A 3 -3.44 40.37 -27.77
N ILE A 4 -2.17 40.36 -28.16
CA ILE A 4 -1.41 39.13 -28.41
C ILE A 4 -0.72 38.63 -27.14
N ILE A 5 -0.49 39.51 -26.15
CA ILE A 5 0.16 39.15 -24.89
C ILE A 5 -0.75 38.28 -23.99
N ALA A 6 -2.07 38.40 -24.15
CA ALA A 6 -3.03 37.63 -23.34
C ALA A 6 -3.14 36.14 -23.73
N ALA A 7 -2.65 35.75 -24.91
CA ALA A 7 -2.77 34.37 -25.39
C ALA A 7 -1.61 33.46 -24.94
N ALA A 8 -0.44 34.02 -24.59
CA ALA A 8 0.73 33.24 -24.19
C ALA A 8 0.72 32.80 -22.71
N ALA A 9 -0.13 33.41 -21.88
CA ALA A 9 -0.21 33.10 -20.45
C ALA A 9 -1.06 31.87 -20.12
N LEU A 10 -1.89 31.38 -21.05
CA LEU A 10 -2.81 30.26 -20.81
C LEU A 10 -2.19 28.88 -21.11
N SER A 11 -1.11 28.83 -21.90
CA SER A 11 -0.41 27.60 -22.29
C SER A 11 0.54 27.04 -21.23
N VAL A 12 0.87 27.78 -20.17
CA VAL A 12 1.80 27.33 -19.10
C VAL A 12 1.10 26.51 -18.01
N ALA A 13 -0.23 26.55 -17.92
CA ALA A 13 -0.98 25.90 -16.85
C ALA A 13 -1.12 24.37 -17.01
N LEU A 14 -0.86 23.79 -18.19
CA LEU A 14 -1.06 22.35 -18.44
C LEU A 14 0.15 21.46 -18.08
N VAL A 15 1.31 22.03 -17.75
CA VAL A 15 2.51 21.24 -17.41
C VAL A 15 2.51 20.75 -15.94
N GLY A 16 1.58 21.23 -15.12
CA GLY A 16 1.50 20.88 -13.69
C GLY A 16 1.04 19.44 -13.40
N CYS A 17 0.21 18.83 -14.26
CA CYS A 17 -0.44 17.55 -13.94
C CYS A 17 0.41 16.31 -14.28
N ALA A 18 1.43 16.42 -15.13
CA ALA A 18 2.27 15.27 -15.50
C ALA A 18 3.43 15.00 -14.51
N ASN A 19 3.89 16.02 -13.78
CA ASN A 19 5.11 15.98 -12.96
C ASN A 19 4.97 15.21 -11.63
N GLN A 20 3.75 14.97 -11.15
CA GLN A 20 3.53 14.23 -9.91
C GLN A 20 3.91 12.75 -10.05
N SER A 21 3.65 12.16 -11.23
CA SER A 21 3.97 10.74 -11.48
C SER A 21 5.47 10.49 -11.73
N ALA A 22 6.17 11.45 -12.34
CA ALA A 22 7.61 11.38 -12.59
C ALA A 22 8.42 11.56 -11.30
N SER A 23 8.03 12.52 -10.45
CA SER A 23 8.69 12.74 -9.16
C SER A 23 8.50 11.56 -8.19
N MET A 24 7.35 10.88 -8.22
CA MET A 24 7.11 9.70 -7.40
C MET A 24 7.93 8.48 -7.86
N ARG A 25 8.11 8.29 -9.18
CA ARG A 25 9.00 7.24 -9.72
C ARG A 25 10.44 7.44 -9.28
N MET A 26 10.97 8.67 -9.40
CA MET A 26 12.32 8.99 -8.92
C MET A 26 12.46 8.83 -7.39
N ALA A 27 11.42 9.18 -6.63
CA ALA A 27 11.38 8.93 -5.19
C ALA A 27 11.40 7.42 -4.88
N ALA A 28 10.69 6.60 -5.66
CA ALA A 28 10.68 5.15 -5.48
C ALA A 28 12.04 4.49 -5.77
N GLU A 29 12.82 5.01 -6.72
CA GLU A 29 14.16 4.47 -7.02
C GLU A 29 15.17 4.72 -5.89
N THR A 30 15.02 5.83 -5.16
CA THR A 30 15.95 6.27 -4.11
C THR A 30 15.43 6.04 -2.69
N ALA A 31 14.17 5.60 -2.55
CA ALA A 31 13.55 5.42 -1.25
C ALA A 31 14.18 4.28 -0.44
N ASP A 32 14.29 4.50 0.86
CA ASP A 32 14.57 3.43 1.81
C ASP A 32 13.28 2.66 2.12
N TYR A 33 13.23 1.40 1.68
CA TYR A 33 12.13 0.48 1.95
C TYR A 33 12.31 -0.26 3.28
N GLY A 34 13.45 -0.06 3.94
CA GLY A 34 13.89 -0.83 5.09
C GLY A 34 14.14 -2.30 4.76
N THR A 35 14.33 -3.08 5.82
CA THR A 35 14.49 -4.53 5.73
C THR A 35 13.19 -5.23 6.13
N LEU A 36 12.77 -6.22 5.35
CA LEU A 36 11.70 -7.12 5.77
C LEU A 36 12.22 -7.97 6.94
N PRO A 37 11.60 -7.92 8.13
CA PRO A 37 12.05 -8.72 9.28
C PRO A 37 12.03 -10.21 8.94
N ALA A 38 13.02 -10.98 9.40
CA ALA A 38 13.06 -12.43 9.18
C ALA A 38 11.83 -13.15 9.76
N ASP A 39 11.20 -12.57 10.77
CA ASP A 39 10.02 -13.07 11.46
C ASP A 39 8.70 -12.44 10.99
N TYR A 40 8.67 -11.78 9.82
CA TYR A 40 7.48 -11.08 9.31
C TYR A 40 6.21 -11.94 9.32
N LYS A 41 6.32 -13.25 9.06
CA LYS A 41 5.19 -14.19 9.15
C LYS A 41 4.63 -14.30 10.56
N LYS A 42 5.50 -14.37 11.58
CA LYS A 42 5.10 -14.37 12.99
C LYS A 42 4.39 -13.08 13.37
N GLN A 43 4.89 -11.94 12.91
CA GLN A 43 4.24 -10.64 13.14
C GLN A 43 2.84 -10.59 12.51
N ILE A 44 2.66 -11.15 11.30
CA ILE A 44 1.34 -11.26 10.66
C ILE A 44 0.42 -12.21 11.45
N TYR A 45 0.92 -13.35 11.92
CA TYR A 45 0.12 -14.25 12.76
C TYR A 45 -0.33 -13.56 14.05
N SER A 46 0.56 -12.85 14.74
CA SER A 46 0.21 -12.05 15.92
C SER A 46 -0.78 -10.93 15.59
N TYR A 47 -0.65 -10.25 14.44
CA TYR A 47 -1.66 -9.28 14.04
C TYR A 47 -3.03 -9.95 13.86
N CYS A 48 -3.08 -11.07 13.14
CA CYS A 48 -4.31 -11.78 12.86
C CYS A 48 -4.93 -12.45 14.09
N SER A 49 -4.16 -12.77 15.13
CA SER A 49 -4.70 -13.30 16.39
C SER A 49 -5.61 -12.30 17.09
N PHE A 50 -5.39 -11.00 16.89
CA PHE A 50 -6.26 -9.94 17.41
C PHE A 50 -7.36 -9.52 16.42
N ALA A 51 -7.12 -9.65 15.11
CA ALA A 51 -8.04 -9.17 14.09
C ALA A 51 -9.16 -10.16 13.70
N LEU A 52 -8.90 -11.47 13.80
CA LEU A 52 -9.86 -12.50 13.39
C LEU A 52 -10.80 -12.91 14.53
N LYS A 53 -12.05 -13.24 14.18
CA LYS A 53 -13.04 -13.74 15.16
C LYS A 53 -12.68 -15.12 15.71
N ASP A 54 -12.15 -16.00 14.87
CA ASP A 54 -11.61 -17.32 15.25
C ASP A 54 -10.19 -17.46 14.68
N PRO A 55 -9.16 -16.99 15.42
CA PRO A 55 -7.79 -16.99 14.93
C PRO A 55 -7.17 -18.39 14.85
N TYR A 56 -7.65 -19.35 15.63
CA TYR A 56 -7.12 -20.71 15.65
C TYR A 56 -7.58 -21.54 14.44
N SER A 57 -8.71 -21.18 13.83
CA SER A 57 -9.19 -21.78 12.58
C SER A 57 -8.51 -21.27 11.30
N ALA A 58 -7.66 -20.24 11.43
CA ALA A 58 -7.17 -19.48 10.29
C ALA A 58 -6.14 -20.25 9.45
N HIS A 59 -6.39 -20.35 8.15
CA HIS A 59 -5.44 -20.86 7.17
C HIS A 59 -4.82 -19.70 6.38
N TYR A 60 -3.49 -19.73 6.27
CA TYR A 60 -2.71 -18.67 5.62
C TYR A 60 -1.98 -19.23 4.40
N SER A 61 -2.02 -18.50 3.29
CA SER A 61 -1.19 -18.75 2.12
C SER A 61 -0.40 -17.50 1.77
N PHE A 62 0.90 -17.52 2.05
CA PHE A 62 1.81 -16.40 1.79
C PHE A 62 2.31 -16.45 0.34
N MET A 63 2.33 -15.30 -0.32
CA MET A 63 2.98 -15.12 -1.61
C MET A 63 4.35 -14.44 -1.43
N ALA A 64 5.11 -14.34 -2.51
CA ALA A 64 6.41 -13.67 -2.52
C ALA A 64 6.25 -12.19 -2.10
N PRO A 65 6.99 -11.72 -1.08
CA PRO A 65 7.06 -10.31 -0.75
C PRO A 65 7.70 -9.48 -1.87
N TYR A 66 7.32 -8.22 -2.00
CA TYR A 66 7.88 -7.29 -2.98
C TYR A 66 7.96 -5.86 -2.43
N LYS A 67 8.77 -5.00 -3.05
CA LYS A 67 8.87 -3.58 -2.67
C LYS A 67 7.70 -2.80 -3.23
N GLY A 68 7.09 -1.94 -2.42
CA GLY A 68 5.99 -1.10 -2.84
C GLY A 68 5.84 0.12 -1.96
N TYR A 69 4.87 0.95 -2.30
CA TYR A 69 4.54 2.10 -1.49
C TYR A 69 3.04 2.33 -1.37
N LEU A 70 2.65 2.93 -0.25
CA LEU A 70 1.29 3.34 0.03
C LEU A 70 1.19 4.86 -0.14
N GLU A 71 0.30 5.32 -1.00
CA GLU A 71 -0.15 6.71 -1.00
C GLU A 71 -1.31 6.84 -0.02
N LYS A 72 -1.08 7.50 1.12
CA LYS A 72 -2.18 7.89 1.98
C LYS A 72 -2.85 9.12 1.40
N ASP A 73 -4.10 8.97 0.96
CA ASP A 73 -5.00 10.09 0.74
C ASP A 73 -5.18 10.83 2.07
N SER A 74 -4.59 12.02 2.16
CA SER A 74 -4.91 12.98 3.22
C SER A 74 -5.59 14.17 2.57
N PHE A 75 -6.85 14.42 2.94
CA PHE A 75 -7.60 15.60 2.52
C PHE A 75 -6.95 16.92 2.98
N THR A 76 -6.01 16.82 3.92
CA THR A 76 -5.25 17.93 4.47
C THR A 76 -3.76 17.59 4.39
N SER A 77 -3.06 18.24 3.48
CA SER A 77 -1.59 18.40 3.47
C SER A 77 -0.73 17.14 3.23
N LYS A 78 0.00 17.17 2.09
CA LYS A 78 1.12 16.30 1.67
C LYS A 78 0.83 14.80 1.71
N ASN A 79 0.62 14.21 0.53
CA ASN A 79 0.61 12.76 0.27
C ASN A 79 1.79 12.09 1.01
N LYS A 80 1.52 11.51 2.18
CA LYS A 80 2.55 10.87 2.98
C LYS A 80 2.74 9.47 2.43
N VAL A 81 3.73 9.33 1.55
CA VAL A 81 4.07 8.05 0.95
C VAL A 81 4.83 7.21 1.95
N THR A 82 4.36 5.99 2.17
CA THR A 82 5.05 5.01 3.02
C THR A 82 5.66 3.95 2.13
N PHE A 83 6.98 3.99 1.98
CA PHE A 83 7.76 2.96 1.29
C PHE A 83 7.99 1.77 2.22
N GLY A 84 7.92 0.55 1.67
CA GLY A 84 8.12 -0.64 2.46
C GLY A 84 8.02 -1.94 1.67
N TRP A 85 8.15 -3.04 2.41
CA TRP A 85 7.93 -4.39 1.92
C TRP A 85 6.46 -4.76 2.01
N VAL A 86 5.89 -5.17 0.89
CA VAL A 86 4.51 -5.64 0.77
C VAL A 86 4.51 -7.15 0.84
N VAL A 87 3.71 -7.72 1.74
CA VAL A 87 3.54 -9.16 1.93
C VAL A 87 2.09 -9.53 1.62
N PRO A 88 1.84 -10.15 0.45
CA PRO A 88 0.50 -10.62 0.10
C PRO A 88 0.17 -11.95 0.78
N VAL A 89 -1.01 -12.02 1.38
CA VAL A 89 -1.47 -13.20 2.13
C VAL A 89 -2.92 -13.49 1.80
N VAL A 90 -3.24 -14.75 1.53
CA VAL A 90 -4.62 -15.24 1.50
C VAL A 90 -4.96 -15.83 2.87
N ILE A 91 -6.05 -15.37 3.47
CA ILE A 91 -6.50 -15.80 4.80
C ILE A 91 -7.92 -16.35 4.68
N ASN A 92 -8.15 -17.54 5.23
CA ASN A 92 -9.49 -18.12 5.37
C ASN A 92 -9.67 -18.55 6.83
N ALA A 93 -10.64 -17.98 7.52
CA ALA A 93 -10.93 -18.25 8.92
C ALA A 93 -12.44 -18.34 9.13
N LYS A 94 -12.84 -19.00 10.22
CA LYS A 94 -14.25 -19.09 10.61
C LYS A 94 -14.77 -17.75 11.14
N ASN A 95 -16.06 -17.51 10.92
CA ASN A 95 -16.78 -16.42 11.57
C ASN A 95 -17.20 -16.83 13.00
N GLY A 96 -17.89 -15.93 13.71
CA GLY A 96 -18.39 -16.21 15.07
C GLY A 96 -19.47 -17.30 15.17
N PHE A 97 -19.97 -17.81 14.03
CA PHE A 97 -20.91 -18.92 13.95
C PHE A 97 -20.21 -20.24 13.58
N GLY A 98 -18.87 -20.26 13.47
CA GLY A 98 -18.08 -21.46 13.17
C GLY A 98 -17.99 -21.83 11.69
N ALA A 99 -18.53 -21.01 10.78
CA ALA A 99 -18.49 -21.26 9.33
C ALA A 99 -17.37 -20.47 8.64
N TYR A 100 -16.72 -21.08 7.64
CA TYR A 100 -15.79 -20.37 6.76
C TYR A 100 -16.56 -19.47 5.79
N MET A 101 -16.18 -18.19 5.73
CA MET A 101 -16.82 -17.20 4.84
C MET A 101 -16.14 -17.05 3.48
N GLY A 102 -15.07 -17.82 3.25
CA GLY A 102 -14.27 -17.78 2.03
C GLY A 102 -12.89 -17.16 2.22
N LYS A 103 -12.11 -17.18 1.13
CA LYS A 103 -10.71 -16.73 1.12
C LYS A 103 -10.65 -15.21 0.96
N HIS A 104 -9.99 -14.53 1.88
CA HIS A 104 -9.74 -13.09 1.84
C HIS A 104 -8.30 -12.81 1.44
N LYS A 105 -8.08 -11.97 0.42
CA LYS A 105 -6.75 -11.50 0.04
C LYS A 105 -6.42 -10.26 0.87
N MET A 106 -5.29 -10.30 1.58
CA MET A 106 -4.79 -9.21 2.40
C MET A 106 -3.38 -8.82 1.97
N LEU A 107 -3.07 -7.53 2.11
CA LEU A 107 -1.73 -6.99 1.94
C LEU A 107 -1.26 -6.43 3.27
N PHE A 108 -0.07 -6.84 3.71
CA PHE A 108 0.62 -6.27 4.87
C PHE A 108 1.81 -5.45 4.39
N VAL A 109 1.93 -4.21 4.84
CA VAL A 109 3.06 -3.35 4.49
C VAL A 109 3.97 -3.16 5.70
N PHE A 110 5.21 -3.61 5.55
CA PHE A 110 6.28 -3.47 6.51
C PHE A 110 7.16 -2.30 6.14
N SER A 111 7.30 -1.35 7.07
CA SER A 111 8.26 -0.26 6.94
C SER A 111 8.91 -0.05 8.30
N GLU A 112 10.22 0.19 8.31
CA GLU A 112 11.03 0.26 9.55
C GLU A 112 10.89 -1.02 10.40
N GLY A 113 10.75 -2.18 9.75
CA GLY A 113 10.62 -3.48 10.41
C GLY A 113 9.29 -3.73 11.15
N LYS A 114 8.28 -2.88 10.97
CA LYS A 114 6.96 -3.01 11.60
C LYS A 114 5.83 -2.96 10.58
N ILE A 115 4.71 -3.63 10.88
CA ILE A 115 3.47 -3.49 10.09
C ILE A 115 2.96 -2.06 10.24
N LYS A 116 2.94 -1.29 9.16
CA LYS A 116 2.40 0.09 9.11
C LYS A 116 0.99 0.15 8.52
N ASP A 117 0.63 -0.84 7.73
CA ASP A 117 -0.69 -0.95 7.12
C ASP A 117 -1.05 -2.41 6.88
N SER A 118 -2.35 -2.68 6.94
CA SER A 118 -2.96 -3.96 6.59
C SER A 118 -4.29 -3.67 5.90
N SER A 119 -4.45 -4.09 4.65
CA SER A 119 -5.65 -3.79 3.89
C SER A 119 -6.22 -5.03 3.21
N PHE A 120 -7.55 -5.13 3.22
CA PHE A 120 -8.27 -6.06 2.36
C PHE A 120 -8.06 -5.62 0.92
N ASN A 121 -7.53 -6.52 0.11
CA ASN A 121 -7.29 -6.26 -1.29
C ASN A 121 -8.64 -6.31 -2.05
N LYS A 122 -9.33 -5.17 -2.14
CA LYS A 122 -10.52 -5.04 -3.00
C LYS A 122 -10.16 -4.86 -4.49
N SER A 123 -8.90 -4.59 -4.82
CA SER A 123 -8.24 -4.51 -6.15
C SER A 123 -7.17 -3.42 -6.08
N PHE A 124 -5.96 -3.72 -5.57
CA PHE A 124 -4.73 -2.88 -5.68
C PHE A 124 -4.80 -1.37 -5.34
N GLY A 125 -5.94 -0.83 -4.92
CA GLY A 125 -6.23 0.61 -4.93
C GLY A 125 -5.57 1.43 -3.83
N LYS A 126 -4.56 0.89 -3.13
CA LYS A 126 -3.78 1.64 -2.13
C LYS A 126 -2.28 1.39 -2.20
N VAL A 127 -1.84 0.27 -2.80
CA VAL A 127 -0.42 -0.12 -2.87
C VAL A 127 0.03 -0.05 -4.33
N VAL A 128 1.02 0.79 -4.61
CA VAL A 128 1.68 0.85 -5.92
C VAL A 128 2.93 -0.04 -5.89
N PRO A 129 3.03 -1.07 -6.74
CA PRO A 129 4.23 -1.90 -6.82
C PRO A 129 5.39 -1.13 -7.46
N VAL A 130 6.59 -1.39 -6.98
CA VAL A 130 7.83 -0.87 -7.59
C VAL A 130 8.43 -2.03 -8.37
N ILE A 131 8.31 -1.95 -9.69
CA ILE A 131 8.78 -2.94 -10.67
C ILE A 131 10.14 -2.52 -11.21
#